data_AF-A0A7K7WA71-F1
#
_entry.id   AF-A0A7K7WA71-F1
#
_cell.length_a   1.000
_cell.length_b   1.000
_cell.length_c   1.000
_cell.angle_alpha   90.00
_cell.angle_beta   90.00
_cell.angle_gamma   90.00
#
_symmetry.space_group_name_H-M   'P 1'
#
loop_
_entity.id
_entity.type
_entity.pdbx_description
1 polymer ?
#
loop_
_entity_poly.entity_id
_entity_poly.type
_entity_poly.pdbx_seq_one_letter_code
_entity_poly.pdbx_strand_id
1 'polypeptide(L)'
;GSEVAQESLLLHGPFARKPKRIRTAFSPSQLLRLERAFEKNHYVVGAERKQLASSLSLSETQVKVWFQNRRTKYKRQKLEEEGPEADQKKKGSHHINRWRLATKQAPGEDIDVTSND
;
A
#
# COMPACT_ATOMS: atom_id res chain seq x y z
N GLY A 1 -24.27 -40.74 21.94
CA GLY A 1 -23.82 -39.38 22.31
C GLY A 1 -22.63 -39.02 21.44
N SER A 2 -22.59 -37.75 21.02
CA SER A 2 -21.42 -37.01 20.50
C SER A 2 -20.72 -37.50 19.22
N GLU A 3 -21.21 -37.06 18.05
CA GLU A 3 -20.44 -37.03 16.78
C GLU A 3 -20.76 -35.81 15.87
N VAL A 4 -21.03 -34.62 16.42
CA VAL A 4 -21.35 -33.42 15.60
C VAL A 4 -20.44 -32.23 15.94
N ALA A 5 -19.14 -32.46 16.09
CA ALA A 5 -18.19 -31.38 16.44
C ALA A 5 -17.01 -31.20 15.46
N GLN A 6 -16.93 -31.95 14.36
CA GLN A 6 -15.74 -31.95 13.50
C GLN A 6 -15.92 -31.40 12.07
N GLU A 7 -17.14 -31.07 11.63
CA GLU A 7 -17.36 -30.58 10.26
C GLU A 7 -17.11 -29.08 10.06
N SER A 8 -16.93 -28.29 11.12
CA SER A 8 -16.70 -26.84 11.00
C SER A 8 -15.23 -26.47 10.65
N LEU A 9 -14.30 -27.42 10.74
CA LEU A 9 -12.86 -27.15 10.58
C LEU A 9 -12.33 -27.34 9.13
N LEU A 10 -13.14 -27.83 8.19
CA LEU A 10 -12.64 -28.20 6.85
C LEU A 10 -12.82 -27.14 5.76
N LEU A 11 -13.55 -26.04 6.01
CA LEU A 11 -13.85 -25.05 4.95
C LEU A 11 -12.78 -23.96 4.76
N HIS A 12 -11.74 -23.90 5.61
CA HIS A 12 -10.69 -22.89 5.49
C HIS A 12 -9.36 -23.53 5.07
N GLY A 13 -9.29 -23.98 3.82
CA GLY A 13 -8.01 -24.34 3.19
C GLY A 13 -7.03 -23.15 3.21
N PRO A 14 -5.70 -23.39 3.15
CA PRO A 14 -4.67 -22.35 3.16
C PRO A 14 -4.73 -21.37 1.97
N PHE A 15 -5.70 -21.55 1.07
CA PHE A 15 -5.95 -20.74 -0.11
C PHE A 15 -7.21 -19.87 -0.02
N ALA A 16 -7.90 -19.82 1.13
CA ALA A 16 -8.96 -18.84 1.35
C ALA A 16 -8.35 -17.44 1.24
N ARG A 17 -8.49 -16.82 0.05
CA ARG A 17 -7.97 -15.49 -0.24
C ARG A 17 -8.70 -14.51 0.66
N LYS A 18 -8.05 -14.17 1.80
CA LYS A 18 -8.47 -13.13 2.72
C LYS A 18 -9.01 -11.95 1.90
N PRO A 19 -10.24 -11.47 2.15
CA PRO A 19 -10.82 -10.36 1.42
C PRO A 19 -9.78 -9.23 1.29
N LYS A 20 -9.51 -8.80 0.06
CA LYS A 20 -8.58 -7.69 -0.19
C LYS A 20 -9.11 -6.48 0.57
N ARG A 21 -8.32 -5.95 1.51
CA ARG A 21 -8.70 -4.75 2.27
C ARG A 21 -9.04 -3.64 1.27
N ILE A 22 -10.22 -3.07 1.39
CA ILE A 22 -10.67 -1.95 0.56
C ILE A 22 -9.65 -0.81 0.75
N ARG A 23 -9.16 -0.26 -0.36
CA ARG A 23 -8.29 0.90 -0.32
C ARG A 23 -9.12 2.11 0.10
N THR A 24 -8.77 2.68 1.24
CA THR A 24 -9.35 3.95 1.69
C THR A 24 -8.59 5.11 1.05
N ALA A 25 -9.29 6.02 0.39
CA ALA A 25 -8.76 7.31 -0.04
C ALA A 25 -8.91 8.34 1.09
N PHE A 26 -7.89 9.18 1.30
CA PHE A 26 -7.96 10.31 2.22
C PHE A 26 -8.42 11.56 1.47
N SER A 27 -9.19 12.42 2.14
CA SER A 27 -9.60 13.70 1.56
C SER A 27 -8.38 14.64 1.39
N PRO A 28 -8.45 15.63 0.50
CA PRO A 28 -7.39 16.64 0.36
C PRO A 28 -7.08 17.36 1.68
N SER A 29 -8.10 17.67 2.47
CA SER A 29 -7.95 18.32 3.78
C SER A 29 -7.25 17.42 4.82
N GLN A 30 -7.49 16.10 4.75
CA GLN A 30 -6.78 15.14 5.60
C GLN A 30 -5.30 15.05 5.20
N LEU A 31 -5.01 14.96 3.90
CA LEU A 31 -3.64 14.91 3.38
C LEU A 31 -2.84 16.15 3.76
N LEU A 32 -3.41 17.34 3.60
CA LEU A 32 -2.75 18.60 3.98
C LEU A 32 -2.37 18.64 5.46
N ARG A 33 -3.27 18.18 6.35
CA ARG A 33 -2.97 18.13 7.79
C ARG A 33 -1.92 17.08 8.14
N LEU A 34 -1.92 15.92 7.46
CA LEU A 34 -0.90 14.89 7.61
C LEU A 34 0.48 15.38 7.13
N GLU A 35 0.53 16.11 6.02
CA GLU A 35 1.75 16.70 5.47
C GLU A 35 2.34 17.76 6.40
N ARG A 36 1.52 18.69 6.89
CA ARG A 36 1.94 19.69 7.89
C ARG A 36 2.47 19.06 9.17
N ALA A 37 1.88 17.96 9.63
CA ALA A 37 2.40 17.23 10.78
C ALA A 37 3.74 16.56 10.46
N PHE A 38 3.87 15.98 9.27
CA PHE A 38 5.11 15.34 8.81
C PHE A 38 6.28 16.32 8.73
N GLU A 39 6.07 17.53 8.21
CA GLU A 39 7.10 18.58 8.13
C GLU A 39 7.69 18.93 9.50
N LYS A 40 6.88 18.88 10.56
CA LYS A 40 7.34 19.11 11.94
C LYS A 40 8.10 17.90 12.49
N ASN A 41 7.61 16.70 12.20
CA ASN A 41 8.22 15.45 12.68
C ASN A 41 7.89 14.29 11.74
N HIS A 42 8.93 13.64 11.20
CA HIS A 42 8.77 12.50 10.29
C HIS A 42 8.24 11.20 10.98
N TYR A 43 8.10 11.20 12.31
CA TYR A 43 7.65 10.04 13.10
C TYR A 43 6.61 10.41 14.17
N VAL A 44 5.36 9.99 13.97
CA VAL A 44 4.31 10.13 14.99
C VAL A 44 4.19 8.90 15.90
N VAL A 45 4.18 9.14 17.22
CA VAL A 45 4.20 8.09 18.25
C VAL A 45 3.15 8.33 19.33
N GLY A 46 2.72 7.25 20.01
CA GLY A 46 1.88 7.29 21.21
C GLY A 46 0.74 8.31 21.17
N ALA A 47 0.87 9.35 22.00
CA ALA A 47 -0.15 10.39 22.17
C ALA A 47 -0.36 11.27 20.93
N GLU A 48 0.72 11.65 20.23
CA GLU A 48 0.65 12.48 19.01
C GLU A 48 -0.15 11.76 17.92
N ARG A 49 0.08 10.46 17.76
CA ARG A 49 -0.66 9.63 16.80
C ARG A 49 -2.15 9.58 17.13
N LYS A 50 -2.49 9.40 18.42
CA LYS A 50 -3.89 9.39 18.90
C LYS A 50 -4.59 10.70 18.61
N GLN A 51 -3.96 11.82 18.97
CA GLN A 51 -4.47 13.16 18.74
C GLN A 51 -4.73 13.43 17.24
N LEU A 52 -3.75 13.09 16.39
CA LEU A 52 -3.86 13.30 14.95
C LEU A 52 -4.96 12.44 14.33
N ALA A 53 -5.05 11.17 14.74
CA ALA A 53 -6.09 10.24 14.32
C ALA A 53 -7.50 10.76 14.66
N SER A 54 -7.72 11.17 15.91
CA SER A 54 -8.99 11.74 16.36
C SER A 54 -9.35 13.02 15.59
N SER A 55 -8.39 13.93 15.37
CA SER A 55 -8.65 15.20 14.68
C SER A 55 -9.01 15.06 13.20
N LEU A 56 -8.59 13.95 12.57
CA LEU A 56 -8.78 13.66 11.15
C LEU A 56 -9.90 12.64 10.90
N SER A 57 -10.53 12.13 11.96
CA SER A 57 -11.48 11.01 11.90
C SER A 57 -10.88 9.78 11.19
N LEU A 58 -9.62 9.45 11.53
CA LEU A 58 -8.88 8.29 11.03
C LEU A 58 -8.54 7.35 12.19
N SER A 59 -8.22 6.09 11.89
CA SER A 59 -7.63 5.19 12.87
C SER A 59 -6.13 5.46 13.06
N GLU A 60 -5.61 5.18 14.26
CA GLU A 60 -4.17 5.22 14.54
C GLU A 60 -3.37 4.38 13.55
N THR A 61 -3.92 3.25 13.10
CA THR A 61 -3.29 2.38 12.09
C THR A 61 -3.18 3.08 10.74
N GLN A 62 -4.22 3.78 10.28
CA GLN A 62 -4.17 4.54 9.03
C GLN A 62 -3.14 5.66 9.10
N VAL A 63 -3.08 6.40 10.21
CA VAL A 63 -2.06 7.43 10.44
C VAL A 63 -0.66 6.79 10.43
N LYS A 64 -0.47 5.66 11.14
CA LYS A 64 0.82 4.93 11.15
C LYS A 64 1.25 4.52 9.74
N VAL A 65 0.35 3.94 8.95
CA VAL A 65 0.62 3.50 7.57
C VAL A 65 0.92 4.69 6.66
N TRP A 66 0.17 5.78 6.79
CA TRP A 66 0.43 6.99 6.01
C TRP A 66 1.82 7.55 6.30
N PHE A 67 2.22 7.68 7.56
CA PHE A 67 3.57 8.15 7.93
C PHE A 67 4.67 7.22 7.42
N GLN A 68 4.46 5.90 7.46
CA GLN A 68 5.40 4.93 6.90
C GLN A 68 5.55 5.11 5.38
N ASN A 69 4.43 5.25 4.66
CA ASN A 69 4.42 5.48 3.22
C ASN A 69 5.07 6.83 2.87
N ARG A 70 4.78 7.87 3.66
CA ARG A 70 5.33 9.21 3.46
C ARG A 70 6.85 9.22 3.61
N ARG A 71 7.41 8.54 4.63
CA ARG A 71 8.88 8.37 4.77
C ARG A 71 9.50 7.64 3.59
N THR A 72 8.87 6.58 3.09
CA THR A 72 9.35 5.88 1.89
C THR A 72 9.40 6.80 0.68
N LYS A 73 8.34 7.59 0.46
CA LYS A 73 8.30 8.59 -0.62
C LYS A 73 9.38 9.65 -0.42
N TYR A 74 9.51 10.20 0.78
CA TYR A 74 10.51 11.21 1.12
C TYR A 74 11.94 10.72 0.84
N LYS A 75 12.29 9.53 1.32
CA LYS A 75 13.59 8.91 1.04
C LYS A 75 13.84 8.73 -0.46
N ARG A 76 12.81 8.33 -1.23
CA ARG A 76 12.93 8.19 -2.69
C ARG A 76 13.19 9.53 -3.37
N GLN A 77 12.52 10.61 -2.95
CA GLN A 77 12.71 11.96 -3.47
C GLN A 77 14.12 12.49 -3.14
N LYS A 78 14.59 12.29 -1.90
CA LYS A 78 15.94 12.65 -1.45
C LYS A 78 17.05 12.00 -2.29
N LEU A 79 16.88 10.72 -2.66
CA LEU A 79 17.84 10.00 -3.52
C LEU A 79 17.81 10.46 -4.99
N GLU A 80 16.72 11.10 -5.43
CA GLU A 80 16.57 11.64 -6.79
C GLU A 80 17.23 13.03 -6.92
N GLU A 81 17.27 13.81 -5.84
CA GLU A 81 17.90 15.13 -5.81
C GLU A 81 19.44 15.11 -5.65
N GLU A 82 20.04 14.03 -5.10
CA GLU A 82 21.48 13.97 -4.76
C GLU A 82 22.40 13.38 -5.86
N GLY A 83 21.95 13.17 -7.12
CA GLY A 83 22.86 12.88 -8.24
C GLY A 83 22.22 12.29 -9.51
N PRO A 84 22.79 12.57 -10.72
CA PRO A 84 22.19 12.24 -12.01
C PRO A 84 22.45 10.77 -12.42
N GLU A 85 21.50 10.19 -13.17
CA GLU A 85 21.67 9.04 -14.07
C GLU A 85 22.24 7.73 -13.44
N ALA A 86 21.35 6.73 -13.25
CA ALA A 86 21.59 5.28 -13.20
C ALA A 86 21.26 4.54 -11.88
N ASP A 87 19.97 4.39 -11.54
CA ASP A 87 19.43 3.05 -11.15
C ASP A 87 17.87 3.01 -11.14
N GLN A 88 17.20 3.91 -11.85
CA GLN A 88 15.76 4.14 -11.65
C GLN A 88 14.82 3.02 -12.17
N LYS A 89 15.31 1.98 -12.85
CA LYS A 89 14.44 0.95 -13.45
C LYS A 89 14.40 -0.41 -12.73
N LYS A 90 15.21 -0.70 -11.71
CA LYS A 90 15.37 -2.10 -11.26
C LYS A 90 14.41 -2.58 -10.17
N LYS A 91 14.04 -1.77 -9.16
CA LYS A 91 13.27 -2.30 -8.01
C LYS A 91 11.78 -2.53 -8.30
N GLY A 92 11.13 -1.66 -9.08
CA GLY A 92 9.77 -1.90 -9.56
C GLY A 92 9.72 -3.02 -10.61
N SER A 93 10.70 -3.03 -11.52
CA SER A 93 10.81 -4.03 -12.58
C SER A 93 11.10 -5.44 -12.04
N HIS A 94 11.98 -5.62 -11.06
CA HIS A 94 12.22 -6.95 -10.46
C HIS A 94 10.98 -7.52 -9.77
N HIS A 95 10.18 -6.69 -9.08
CA HIS A 95 8.91 -7.13 -8.51
C HIS A 95 7.88 -7.46 -9.60
N ILE A 96 7.74 -6.60 -10.61
CA ILE A 96 6.78 -6.80 -11.71
C ILE A 96 7.12 -8.04 -12.54
N ASN A 97 8.41 -8.27 -12.85
CA ASN A 97 8.88 -9.40 -13.64
C ASN A 97 8.79 -10.70 -12.84
N ARG A 98 9.11 -10.67 -11.54
CA ARG A 98 8.93 -11.82 -10.64
C ARG A 98 7.46 -12.20 -10.50
N TRP A 99 6.57 -11.22 -10.37
CA TRP A 99 5.13 -11.47 -10.36
C TRP A 99 4.66 -12.05 -11.70
N ARG A 100 5.11 -11.46 -12.83
CA ARG A 100 4.77 -11.91 -14.19
C ARG A 100 5.18 -13.37 -14.45
N LEU A 101 6.40 -13.75 -14.07
CA LEU A 101 6.89 -15.13 -14.16
C LEU A 101 6.08 -16.09 -13.27
N ALA A 102 5.78 -15.68 -12.04
CA ALA A 102 4.97 -16.48 -11.11
C ALA A 102 3.50 -16.63 -11.57
N THR A 103 2.96 -15.65 -12.30
CA THR A 103 1.58 -15.70 -12.82
C THR A 103 1.48 -16.24 -14.26
N LYS A 104 2.59 -16.67 -14.89
CA LYS A 104 2.64 -17.14 -16.31
C LYS A 104 1.82 -16.26 -17.27
N GLN A 105 1.84 -14.94 -17.09
CA GLN A 105 1.25 -14.04 -18.09
C GLN A 105 2.30 -13.82 -19.19
N ALA A 106 2.03 -14.38 -20.37
CA ALA A 106 2.75 -14.10 -21.61
C ALA A 106 2.69 -12.59 -21.94
N PRO A 107 3.64 -12.04 -22.72
CA PRO A 107 3.54 -10.66 -23.17
C PRO A 107 2.28 -10.55 -24.02
N GLY A 108 1.25 -9.87 -23.50
CA GLY A 108 0.07 -9.53 -24.28
C GLY A 108 0.49 -8.52 -25.34
N GLU A 109 0.14 -8.84 -26.58
CA GLU A 109 0.11 -7.92 -27.72
C GLU A 109 -0.43 -6.55 -27.27
N ASP A 110 0.20 -5.49 -27.76
CA ASP A 110 -0.29 -4.13 -27.62
C ASP A 110 -1.76 -4.09 -28.07
N ILE A 111 -2.66 -3.89 -27.10
CA ILE A 111 -4.08 -3.67 -27.38
C ILE A 111 -4.16 -2.25 -27.91
N ASP A 112 -4.07 -2.11 -29.23
CA ASP A 112 -4.18 -0.84 -29.91
C ASP A 112 -5.63 -0.34 -29.78
N VAL A 113 -5.87 0.56 -28.82
CA VAL A 113 -7.17 1.20 -28.60
C VAL A 113 -7.30 2.38 -29.56
N THR A 114 -7.21 2.14 -30.87
CA THR A 114 -7.65 3.09 -31.90
C THR A 114 -8.21 2.34 -33.10
N SER A 115 -9.42 1.80 -32.99
CA SER A 115 -10.30 1.68 -34.16
C SER A 115 -11.75 1.56 -33.69
N ASN A 116 -12.46 2.68 -33.74
CA ASN A 116 -13.91 2.70 -33.80
C ASN A 116 -14.26 3.59 -34.99
N ASP A 117 -14.58 2.95 -36.12
CA ASP A 117 -15.51 3.50 -37.11
C ASP A 117 -16.93 3.21 -36.58
#